data_AF-A0AAJ0EI75-F1
#
_entry.id   AF-A0AAJ0EI75-F1
#
_cell.length_a   1.000
_cell.length_b   1.000
_cell.length_c   1.000
_cell.angle_alpha   90.00
_cell.angle_beta   90.00
_cell.angle_gamma   90.00
#
_symmetry.space_group_name_H-M   'P 1'
#
loop_
_entity.id
_entity.type
_entity.pdbx_description
1 polymer ?
#
loop_
_entity_poly.entity_id
_entity_poly.type
_entity_poly.pdbx_seq_one_letter_code
_entity_poly.pdbx_strand_id
1 'polypeptide(L)'
;MELPRKRAPRRRDDRVILHFDYDCFYASVCENRDPRLKALPLGVKQKNILATCNYVARKQGVKKLMLITEAKRLCPNLVIIEGEDLTPFRDASKKLFAFMRGYSWNRKAERLGFDEIFMDVTDIIDYNMFCLNRASLSESFFHLSKKDPEKGFPCDLTKVAGCVYGNIPDIRDINNSAYVRLLLASHLAFHLRMKLEEDFGFTASVGISTNKLLSKLVGSVNKPRNQTTLMSFDDAVVTEFMDAHSVRKVPGIGSKTSRALEEKYLATPLGPDDADRETSPLKVYDVRTHEQTSPDALEKLLGGPGSERGVGERVWGLLHGVDDTDVKDASDVPSQISIEDTYKGLESMSQIEGELRKISASLIRRMRTDLLADDNSNDSIEPGSQRWIAHPKTLRLSIRQWPSSDPPPGTPWYSHPDFQRISRSQPIPNFIFNTKETPDALAERLTTEILLPTMKKFFLAGHKWNLQLLNVCVANLAASGSEAGPGVGRDISVMFRKQDDVLRQWKIDTTIVEDDDDDGIGGGGDAQRQSISDDEDEEIEVEEFGEDDGSWEGDEVTARCPLCGHSIPPFALAAHARFHDFED
;
A
#
# COMPACT_ATOMS: atom_id res chain seq x y z
N MET A 1 1.76 -46.08 14.31
CA MET A 1 1.19 -44.72 14.41
C MET A 1 1.10 -44.18 12.99
N GLU A 2 -0.10 -44.13 12.41
CA GLU A 2 -0.29 -43.41 11.15
C GLU A 2 0.02 -41.94 11.40
N LEU A 3 0.96 -41.37 10.66
CA LEU A 3 1.22 -39.93 10.68
C LEU A 3 -0.10 -39.21 10.37
N PRO A 4 -0.44 -38.10 11.07
CA PRO A 4 -1.68 -37.37 10.79
C PRO A 4 -1.71 -37.02 9.29
N ARG A 5 -2.79 -37.43 8.61
CA ARG A 5 -2.96 -37.18 7.17
C ARG A 5 -2.75 -35.70 6.90
N LYS A 6 -1.76 -35.39 6.06
CA LYS A 6 -1.47 -34.05 5.55
C LYS A 6 -2.69 -33.52 4.81
N ARG A 7 -3.58 -32.83 5.53
CA ARG A 7 -4.80 -32.32 4.93
C ARG A 7 -4.43 -31.11 4.09
N ALA A 8 -4.82 -31.13 2.81
CA ALA A 8 -4.75 -29.94 1.98
C ALA A 8 -5.55 -28.80 2.65
N PRO A 9 -5.03 -27.57 2.68
CA PRO A 9 -5.76 -26.43 3.20
C PRO A 9 -7.04 -26.20 2.39
N ARG A 10 -8.09 -25.73 3.06
CA ARG A 10 -9.37 -25.43 2.39
C ARG A 10 -9.23 -24.14 1.57
N ARG A 11 -9.70 -24.17 0.33
CA ARG A 11 -9.73 -23.01 -0.56
C ARG A 11 -11.01 -22.19 -0.41
N ARG A 12 -10.88 -20.87 -0.60
CA ARG A 12 -11.99 -19.91 -0.70
C ARG A 12 -12.15 -19.46 -2.15
N ASP A 13 -13.00 -20.18 -2.88
CA ASP A 13 -13.19 -20.01 -4.33
C ASP A 13 -14.45 -19.21 -4.70
N ASP A 14 -15.04 -18.54 -3.71
CA ASP A 14 -16.18 -17.63 -3.87
C ASP A 14 -15.75 -16.25 -4.39
N ARG A 15 -14.48 -15.88 -4.21
CA ARG A 15 -13.94 -14.60 -4.68
C ARG A 15 -13.52 -14.67 -6.15
N VAL A 16 -13.52 -13.52 -6.81
CA VAL A 16 -12.96 -13.34 -8.15
C VAL A 16 -11.95 -12.21 -8.12
N ILE A 17 -10.69 -12.54 -8.37
CA ILE A 17 -9.56 -11.62 -8.32
C ILE A 17 -8.95 -11.45 -9.71
N LEU A 18 -8.79 -10.21 -10.12
CA LEU A 18 -8.00 -9.82 -11.28
C LEU A 18 -6.63 -9.31 -10.84
N HIS A 19 -5.57 -9.76 -11.51
CA HIS A 19 -4.22 -9.22 -11.35
C HIS A 19 -3.75 -8.64 -12.67
N PHE A 20 -3.51 -7.32 -12.70
CA PHE A 20 -2.95 -6.61 -13.84
C PHE A 20 -1.45 -6.40 -13.62
N ASP A 21 -0.64 -6.66 -14.65
CA ASP A 21 0.80 -6.44 -14.68
C ASP A 21 1.17 -5.72 -15.97
N TYR A 22 1.57 -4.44 -15.86
CA TYR A 22 1.87 -3.61 -17.02
C TYR A 22 3.15 -4.06 -17.71
N ASP A 23 3.05 -4.25 -19.02
CA ASP A 23 4.13 -4.75 -19.84
C ASP A 23 5.31 -3.77 -19.84
N CYS A 24 6.50 -4.27 -19.47
CA CYS A 24 7.77 -3.53 -19.44
C CYS A 24 7.64 -2.06 -18.97
N PHE A 25 6.92 -1.85 -17.85
CA PHE A 25 6.34 -0.56 -17.47
C PHE A 25 7.22 0.68 -17.66
N TYR A 26 8.48 0.70 -17.17
CA TYR A 26 9.32 1.91 -17.33
C TYR A 26 9.65 2.18 -18.81
N ALA A 27 9.91 1.13 -19.59
CA ALA A 27 10.13 1.29 -21.03
C ALA A 27 8.85 1.79 -21.70
N SER A 28 7.68 1.28 -21.33
CA SER A 28 6.37 1.71 -21.84
C SER A 28 6.05 3.16 -21.50
N VAL A 29 6.44 3.65 -20.31
CA VAL A 29 6.33 5.07 -19.95
C VAL A 29 7.20 5.93 -20.87
N CYS A 30 8.45 5.52 -21.12
CA CYS A 30 9.33 6.22 -22.07
C CYS A 30 8.77 6.19 -23.50
N GLU A 31 8.25 5.05 -23.95
CA GLU A 31 7.63 4.85 -25.26
C GLU A 31 6.36 5.66 -25.47
N ASN A 32 5.56 5.88 -24.42
CA ASN A 32 4.38 6.74 -24.49
C ASN A 32 4.75 8.23 -24.50
N ARG A 33 5.91 8.60 -23.94
CA ARG A 33 6.46 9.95 -24.04
C ARG A 33 7.09 10.21 -25.42
N ASP A 34 7.78 9.23 -25.98
CA ASP A 34 8.37 9.29 -27.33
C ASP A 34 8.03 8.02 -28.13
N PRO A 35 6.96 8.07 -28.96
CA PRO A 35 6.48 6.91 -29.72
C PRO A 35 7.51 6.30 -30.67
N ARG A 36 8.56 7.04 -31.07
CA ARG A 36 9.62 6.51 -31.94
C ARG A 36 10.38 5.36 -31.28
N LEU A 37 10.42 5.34 -29.95
CA LEU A 37 11.11 4.31 -29.17
C LEU A 37 10.43 2.93 -29.27
N LYS A 38 9.12 2.86 -29.58
CA LYS A 38 8.39 1.59 -29.71
C LYS A 38 8.97 0.67 -30.79
N ALA A 39 9.61 1.24 -31.81
CA ALA A 39 10.24 0.49 -32.90
C ALA A 39 11.71 0.11 -32.63
N LEU A 40 12.32 0.62 -31.56
CA LEU A 40 13.74 0.44 -31.26
C LEU A 40 13.94 -0.49 -30.06
N PRO A 41 15.05 -1.24 -29.97
CA PRO A 41 15.40 -1.95 -28.75
C PRO A 41 15.72 -0.91 -27.66
N LEU A 42 14.88 -0.84 -26.63
CA LEU A 42 14.98 0.14 -25.56
C LEU A 42 15.25 -0.55 -24.22
N GLY A 43 16.22 0.00 -23.47
CA GLY A 43 16.50 -0.33 -22.08
C GLY A 43 16.39 0.90 -21.18
N VAL A 44 15.80 0.73 -20.00
CA VAL A 44 15.80 1.76 -18.94
C VAL A 44 16.87 1.39 -17.92
N LYS A 45 17.85 2.26 -17.76
CA LYS A 45 19.04 2.07 -16.93
C LYS A 45 18.86 2.72 -15.56
N GLN A 46 19.34 2.04 -14.53
CA GLN A 46 19.53 2.60 -13.19
C GLN A 46 20.94 2.23 -12.74
N LYS A 47 21.79 3.23 -12.48
CA LYS A 47 23.22 3.01 -12.22
C LYS A 47 23.87 2.18 -13.33
N ASN A 48 24.28 0.93 -13.08
CA ASN A 48 24.94 0.08 -14.09
C ASN A 48 24.10 -1.13 -14.54
N ILE A 49 22.81 -1.15 -14.21
CA ILE A 49 21.89 -2.24 -14.54
C ILE A 49 20.73 -1.73 -15.41
N LEU A 50 20.17 -2.61 -16.23
CA LEU A 50 18.87 -2.39 -16.83
C LEU A 50 17.79 -2.69 -15.81
N ALA A 51 17.04 -1.68 -15.36
CA ALA A 51 15.85 -1.91 -14.55
C ALA A 51 14.81 -2.74 -15.33
N THR A 52 14.61 -2.40 -16.61
CA THR A 52 13.79 -3.17 -17.55
C THR A 52 14.19 -2.85 -18.99
N CYS A 53 13.64 -3.62 -19.93
CA CYS A 53 13.77 -3.40 -21.36
C CYS A 53 12.47 -3.76 -22.07
N ASN A 54 12.22 -3.11 -23.22
CA ASN A 54 11.03 -3.36 -24.02
C ASN A 54 11.09 -4.71 -24.74
N TYR A 55 9.95 -5.15 -25.27
CA TYR A 55 9.87 -6.46 -25.93
C TYR A 55 10.70 -6.54 -27.22
N VAL A 56 11.01 -5.42 -27.88
CA VAL A 56 11.93 -5.38 -29.01
C VAL A 56 13.35 -5.78 -28.58
N ALA A 57 13.83 -5.25 -27.45
CA ALA A 57 15.12 -5.64 -26.87
C ALA A 57 15.10 -7.08 -26.34
N ARG A 58 14.00 -7.51 -25.70
CA ARG A 58 13.86 -8.89 -25.18
C ARG A 58 13.95 -9.96 -26.28
N LYS A 59 13.40 -9.69 -27.47
CA LYS A 59 13.54 -10.56 -28.65
C LYS A 59 15.00 -10.77 -29.08
N GLN A 60 15.89 -9.83 -28.74
CA GLN A 60 17.33 -9.91 -29.01
C GLN A 60 18.12 -10.50 -27.84
N GLY A 61 17.44 -11.07 -26.84
CA GLY A 61 18.07 -11.74 -25.69
C GLY A 61 18.40 -10.83 -24.51
N VAL A 62 18.13 -9.52 -24.61
CA VAL A 62 18.30 -8.59 -23.47
C VAL A 62 17.27 -8.91 -22.39
N LYS A 63 17.70 -8.97 -21.13
CA LYS A 63 16.82 -9.28 -19.98
C LYS A 63 16.74 -8.10 -19.02
N LYS A 64 15.69 -8.09 -18.19
CA LYS A 64 15.63 -7.20 -17.01
C LYS A 64 16.78 -7.56 -16.06
N LEU A 65 17.25 -6.57 -15.28
CA LEU A 65 18.33 -6.66 -14.30
C LEU A 65 19.71 -7.04 -14.88
N MET A 66 19.86 -7.05 -16.20
CA MET A 66 21.12 -7.31 -16.89
C MET A 66 22.08 -6.11 -16.76
N LEU A 67 23.38 -6.39 -16.64
CA LEU A 67 24.41 -5.35 -16.69
C LEU A 67 24.41 -4.65 -18.05
N ILE A 68 24.64 -3.33 -18.05
CA ILE A 68 24.64 -2.53 -19.30
C ILE A 68 25.68 -3.04 -20.29
N THR A 69 26.84 -3.46 -19.81
CA THR A 69 27.93 -4.03 -20.63
C THR A 69 27.50 -5.31 -21.34
N GLU A 70 26.80 -6.19 -20.63
CA GLU A 70 26.27 -7.44 -21.19
C GLU A 70 25.13 -7.17 -22.18
N ALA A 71 24.20 -6.28 -21.82
CA ALA A 71 23.09 -5.91 -22.68
C ALA A 71 23.56 -5.30 -24.01
N LYS A 72 24.60 -4.45 -23.97
CA LYS A 72 25.22 -3.88 -25.16
C LYS A 72 25.99 -4.90 -26.00
N ARG A 73 26.54 -5.94 -25.37
CA ARG A 73 27.17 -7.07 -26.09
C ARG A 73 26.12 -7.88 -26.87
N LEU A 74 24.94 -8.11 -26.28
CA LEU A 74 23.84 -8.83 -26.93
C LEU A 74 23.11 -7.98 -27.98
N CYS A 75 22.95 -6.69 -27.71
CA CYS A 75 22.23 -5.73 -28.56
C CYS A 75 23.06 -4.44 -28.70
N PRO A 76 23.99 -4.36 -29.67
CA PRO A 76 24.86 -3.18 -29.84
C PRO A 76 24.09 -1.87 -30.08
N ASN A 77 22.98 -1.95 -30.82
CA ASN A 77 22.09 -0.84 -31.14
C ASN A 77 21.05 -0.53 -30.04
N LEU A 78 21.17 -1.13 -28.84
CA LEU A 78 20.28 -0.85 -27.70
C LEU A 78 20.27 0.65 -27.36
N VAL A 79 19.10 1.26 -27.40
CA VAL A 79 18.85 2.62 -26.89
C VAL A 79 18.73 2.54 -25.38
N ILE A 80 19.43 3.41 -24.66
CA ILE A 80 19.43 3.43 -23.20
C ILE A 80 18.88 4.78 -22.72
N ILE A 81 17.90 4.73 -21.83
CA ILE A 81 17.32 5.90 -21.14
C ILE A 81 17.60 5.79 -19.65
N GLU A 82 18.02 6.88 -19.03
CA GLU A 82 18.21 6.95 -17.58
C GLU A 82 16.86 6.93 -16.85
N GLY A 83 16.72 6.06 -15.86
CA GLY A 83 15.51 5.84 -15.07
C GLY A 83 15.73 5.97 -13.56
N GLU A 84 16.75 6.72 -13.14
CA GLU A 84 17.03 6.98 -11.72
C GLU A 84 15.96 7.90 -11.10
N ASP A 85 15.47 8.89 -11.84
CA ASP A 85 14.30 9.66 -11.44
C ASP A 85 13.03 8.83 -11.64
N LEU A 86 12.46 8.40 -10.52
CA LEU A 86 11.25 7.57 -10.50
C LEU A 86 9.94 8.37 -10.66
N THR A 87 10.01 9.69 -10.74
CA THR A 87 8.83 10.57 -10.75
C THR A 87 7.91 10.31 -11.95
N PRO A 88 8.40 10.25 -13.21
CA PRO A 88 7.53 9.98 -14.36
C PRO A 88 6.82 8.62 -14.27
N PHE A 89 7.52 7.59 -13.75
CA PHE A 89 6.95 6.26 -13.58
C PHE A 89 5.90 6.22 -12.47
N ARG A 90 6.13 6.96 -11.38
CA ARG A 90 5.19 7.08 -10.27
C ARG A 90 3.92 7.80 -10.70
N ASP A 91 4.04 8.88 -11.47
CA ASP A 91 2.88 9.66 -11.94
C ASP A 91 2.03 8.86 -12.92
N ALA A 92 2.67 8.14 -13.86
CA ALA A 92 1.99 7.19 -14.73
C ALA A 92 1.27 6.11 -13.90
N SER A 93 1.95 5.51 -12.91
CA SER A 93 1.36 4.50 -12.03
C SER A 93 0.13 5.01 -11.27
N LYS A 94 0.18 6.23 -10.72
CA LYS A 94 -0.96 6.87 -10.04
C LYS A 94 -2.13 7.09 -11.01
N LYS A 95 -1.86 7.59 -12.22
CA LYS A 95 -2.87 7.82 -13.24
C LYS A 95 -3.59 6.53 -13.64
N LEU A 96 -2.82 5.47 -13.89
CA LEU A 96 -3.39 4.17 -14.27
C LEU A 96 -4.14 3.52 -13.10
N PHE A 97 -3.61 3.61 -11.88
CA PHE A 97 -4.33 3.12 -10.70
C PHE A 97 -5.64 3.86 -10.46
N ALA A 98 -5.67 5.19 -10.64
CA ALA A 98 -6.87 6.01 -10.52
C ALA A 98 -7.96 5.62 -11.54
N PHE A 99 -7.55 5.19 -12.74
CA PHE A 99 -8.46 4.62 -13.73
C PHE A 99 -8.98 3.26 -13.29
N MET A 100 -8.11 2.32 -12.91
CA MET A 100 -8.50 0.96 -12.52
C MET A 100 -9.43 0.95 -11.30
N ARG A 101 -9.13 1.77 -10.27
CA ARG A 101 -9.98 1.88 -9.07
C ARG A 101 -11.40 2.38 -9.41
N GLY A 102 -11.57 3.12 -10.49
CA GLY A 102 -12.88 3.62 -10.94
C GLY A 102 -13.87 2.51 -11.31
N TYR A 103 -13.37 1.30 -11.59
CA TYR A 103 -14.17 0.11 -11.88
C TYR A 103 -14.38 -0.81 -10.67
N SER A 104 -13.77 -0.51 -9.51
CA SER A 104 -13.94 -1.29 -8.29
C SER A 104 -15.20 -0.85 -7.56
N TRP A 105 -16.24 -1.69 -7.56
CA TRP A 105 -17.51 -1.41 -6.89
C TRP A 105 -17.42 -1.50 -5.35
N ASN A 106 -16.58 -2.40 -4.85
CA ASN A 106 -16.32 -2.63 -3.42
C ASN A 106 -15.15 -1.81 -2.87
N ARG A 107 -14.53 -0.93 -3.68
CA ARG A 107 -13.31 -0.16 -3.38
C ARG A 107 -12.07 -1.00 -3.04
N LYS A 108 -12.06 -2.30 -3.34
CA LYS A 108 -10.91 -3.18 -3.14
C LYS A 108 -10.03 -3.21 -4.38
N ALA A 109 -9.04 -2.32 -4.41
CA ALA A 109 -7.98 -2.31 -5.42
C ALA A 109 -6.63 -2.03 -4.74
N GLU A 110 -5.67 -2.94 -4.92
CA GLU A 110 -4.39 -2.91 -4.22
C GLU A 110 -3.23 -2.85 -5.21
N ARG A 111 -2.32 -1.90 -5.01
CA ARG A 111 -1.08 -1.80 -5.78
C ARG A 111 0.00 -2.71 -5.22
N LEU A 112 0.72 -3.38 -6.11
CA LEU A 112 2.00 -4.03 -5.79
C LEU A 112 3.10 -3.39 -6.65
N GLY A 113 3.83 -2.45 -6.07
CA GLY A 113 4.80 -1.66 -6.83
C GLY A 113 4.15 -0.57 -7.69
N PHE A 114 4.73 -0.31 -8.88
CA PHE A 114 4.25 0.73 -9.79
C PHE A 114 3.42 0.19 -10.95
N ASP A 115 3.58 -1.08 -11.27
CA ASP A 115 3.09 -1.70 -12.49
C ASP A 115 2.09 -2.82 -12.27
N GLU A 116 1.83 -3.19 -11.01
CA GLU A 116 0.87 -4.25 -10.70
C GLU A 116 -0.30 -3.77 -9.83
N ILE A 117 -1.50 -4.30 -10.15
CA ILE A 117 -2.74 -4.01 -9.44
C ILE A 117 -3.53 -5.30 -9.25
N PHE A 118 -3.95 -5.56 -8.02
CA PHE A 118 -4.98 -6.54 -7.69
C PHE A 118 -6.33 -5.85 -7.56
N MET A 119 -7.37 -6.47 -8.09
CA MET A 119 -8.75 -6.02 -7.90
C MET A 119 -9.61 -7.20 -7.48
N ASP A 120 -10.34 -7.03 -6.37
CA ASP A 120 -11.44 -7.94 -6.04
C ASP A 120 -12.69 -7.43 -6.76
N VAL A 121 -13.13 -8.20 -7.76
CA VAL A 121 -14.27 -7.85 -8.61
C VAL A 121 -15.49 -8.72 -8.31
N THR A 122 -15.50 -9.41 -7.17
CA THR A 122 -16.53 -10.41 -6.84
C THR A 122 -17.94 -9.81 -6.92
N ASP A 123 -18.14 -8.58 -6.47
CA ASP A 123 -19.44 -7.92 -6.40
C ASP A 123 -20.01 -7.47 -7.76
N ILE A 124 -19.17 -6.96 -8.67
CA ILE A 124 -19.58 -6.67 -10.05
C ILE A 124 -19.86 -7.96 -10.84
N ILE A 125 -19.10 -9.02 -10.56
CA ILE A 125 -19.31 -10.33 -11.20
C ILE A 125 -20.60 -10.98 -10.70
N ASP A 126 -20.87 -10.98 -9.40
CA ASP A 126 -22.10 -11.55 -8.84
C ASP A 126 -23.35 -10.81 -9.35
N TYR A 127 -23.28 -9.48 -9.50
CA TYR A 127 -24.37 -8.72 -10.13
C TYR A 127 -24.60 -9.11 -11.59
N ASN A 128 -23.54 -9.21 -12.38
CA ASN A 128 -23.66 -9.63 -13.78
C ASN A 128 -24.13 -11.09 -13.92
N MET A 129 -23.76 -11.95 -12.97
CA MET A 129 -24.28 -13.32 -12.91
C MET A 129 -25.78 -13.35 -12.61
N PHE A 130 -26.28 -12.44 -11.78
CA PHE A 130 -27.72 -12.27 -11.53
C PHE A 130 -28.47 -11.76 -12.77
N CYS A 131 -27.88 -10.83 -13.53
CA CYS A 131 -28.46 -10.29 -14.76
C CYS A 131 -28.38 -11.24 -15.97
N LEU A 132 -27.63 -12.34 -15.87
CA LEU A 132 -27.31 -13.22 -16.99
C LEU A 132 -28.56 -13.91 -17.58
N ASN A 133 -28.85 -13.60 -18.85
CA ASN A 133 -29.82 -14.38 -19.64
C ASN A 133 -29.17 -15.66 -20.19
N ARG A 134 -29.36 -16.76 -19.49
CA ARG A 134 -28.80 -18.08 -19.84
C ARG A 134 -29.32 -18.65 -21.17
N ALA A 135 -30.42 -18.12 -21.71
CA ALA A 135 -30.95 -18.54 -23.01
C ALA A 135 -30.22 -17.88 -24.20
N SER A 136 -29.45 -16.81 -23.97
CA SER A 136 -28.82 -16.01 -25.03
C SER A 136 -27.42 -15.56 -24.62
N LEU A 137 -26.49 -16.51 -24.56
CA LEU A 137 -25.11 -16.24 -24.12
C LEU A 137 -24.27 -15.46 -25.14
N SER A 138 -24.52 -15.63 -26.45
CA SER A 138 -23.74 -14.97 -27.51
C SER A 138 -23.99 -13.46 -27.60
N GLU A 139 -25.21 -13.04 -27.24
CA GLU A 139 -25.67 -11.64 -27.26
C GLU A 139 -25.87 -11.14 -25.83
N SER A 140 -24.91 -11.43 -24.94
CA SER A 140 -24.97 -10.98 -23.56
C SER A 140 -24.48 -9.53 -23.43
N PHE A 141 -24.90 -8.85 -22.38
CA PHE A 141 -24.48 -7.50 -22.06
C PHE A 141 -23.92 -7.47 -20.64
N PHE A 142 -22.68 -6.98 -20.50
CA PHE A 142 -22.02 -6.83 -19.22
C PHE A 142 -22.24 -5.43 -18.66
N HIS A 143 -22.88 -5.33 -17.50
CA HIS A 143 -23.20 -4.07 -16.84
C HIS A 143 -22.03 -3.56 -15.98
N LEU A 144 -21.71 -2.27 -16.15
CA LEU A 144 -20.68 -1.54 -15.40
C LEU A 144 -21.26 -0.59 -14.34
N SER A 145 -22.59 -0.42 -14.30
CA SER A 145 -23.29 0.40 -13.31
C SER A 145 -24.56 -0.28 -12.81
N LYS A 146 -24.79 -0.24 -11.49
CA LYS A 146 -26.07 -0.66 -10.88
C LYS A 146 -27.21 0.35 -11.12
N LYS A 147 -26.86 1.61 -11.41
CA LYS A 147 -27.81 2.73 -11.53
C LYS A 147 -28.22 3.02 -12.97
N ASP A 148 -27.39 2.61 -13.91
CA ASP A 148 -27.49 2.98 -15.31
C ASP A 148 -27.28 1.72 -16.15
N PRO A 149 -28.37 1.08 -16.60
CA PRO A 149 -28.29 -0.20 -17.30
C PRO A 149 -27.63 -0.10 -18.67
N GLU A 150 -27.55 1.10 -19.27
CA GLU A 150 -26.90 1.33 -20.57
C GLU A 150 -25.37 1.41 -20.45
N LYS A 151 -24.85 1.66 -19.25
CA LYS A 151 -23.42 1.62 -18.99
C LYS A 151 -22.94 0.18 -18.89
N GLY A 152 -22.36 -0.30 -19.98
CA GLY A 152 -21.82 -1.63 -20.09
C GLY A 152 -21.16 -1.88 -21.44
N PHE A 153 -21.01 -3.15 -21.79
CA PHE A 153 -20.50 -3.56 -23.09
C PHE A 153 -21.10 -4.90 -23.52
N PRO A 154 -21.30 -5.12 -24.84
CA PRO A 154 -21.71 -6.43 -25.35
C PRO A 154 -20.59 -7.46 -25.17
N CYS A 155 -20.94 -8.69 -24.83
CA CYS A 155 -20.00 -9.78 -24.66
C CYS A 155 -20.59 -11.13 -25.12
N ASP A 156 -19.73 -11.94 -25.75
CA ASP A 156 -20.05 -13.31 -26.16
C ASP A 156 -19.63 -14.28 -25.06
N LEU A 157 -20.58 -14.67 -24.20
CA LEU A 157 -20.38 -15.60 -23.09
C LEU A 157 -20.45 -17.07 -23.51
N THR A 158 -20.38 -17.39 -24.81
CA THR A 158 -20.21 -18.78 -25.27
C THR A 158 -18.79 -19.30 -25.05
N LYS A 159 -17.83 -18.39 -24.82
CA LYS A 159 -16.42 -18.70 -24.58
C LYS A 159 -15.77 -17.70 -23.62
N VAL A 160 -14.70 -18.15 -22.99
CA VAL A 160 -13.83 -17.32 -22.16
C VAL A 160 -13.10 -16.31 -23.04
N ALA A 161 -12.96 -15.07 -22.58
CA ALA A 161 -12.15 -14.06 -23.25
C ALA A 161 -10.67 -14.26 -22.91
N GLY A 162 -9.83 -14.45 -23.94
CA GLY A 162 -8.39 -14.65 -23.80
C GLY A 162 -7.99 -16.12 -23.60
N CYS A 163 -6.81 -16.36 -23.03
CA CYS A 163 -6.28 -17.70 -22.82
C CYS A 163 -6.91 -18.36 -21.58
N VAL A 164 -6.92 -19.70 -21.57
CA VAL A 164 -7.39 -20.50 -20.43
C VAL A 164 -6.27 -21.43 -19.98
N TYR A 165 -6.12 -21.60 -18.68
CA TYR A 165 -5.33 -22.67 -18.08
C TYR A 165 -6.26 -23.65 -17.36
N GLY A 166 -6.11 -24.93 -17.65
CA GLY A 166 -6.97 -26.02 -17.15
C GLY A 166 -8.07 -26.41 -18.13
N ASN A 167 -8.88 -27.39 -17.73
CA ASN A 167 -9.95 -27.91 -18.56
C ASN A 167 -11.14 -26.95 -18.57
N ILE A 168 -11.62 -26.60 -19.77
CA ILE A 168 -12.91 -25.92 -19.93
C ILE A 168 -13.99 -27.00 -19.81
N PRO A 169 -14.94 -26.89 -18.88
CA PRO A 169 -16.04 -27.84 -18.79
C PRO A 169 -16.91 -27.80 -20.06
N ASP A 170 -17.68 -28.85 -20.33
CA ASP A 170 -18.57 -28.91 -21.50
C ASP A 170 -19.64 -27.79 -21.41
N ILE A 171 -20.21 -27.35 -22.54
CA ILE A 171 -21.15 -26.22 -22.67
C ILE A 171 -22.35 -26.30 -21.69
N ARG A 172 -22.64 -27.49 -21.16
CA ARG A 172 -23.68 -27.77 -20.15
C ARG A 172 -23.37 -27.21 -18.74
N ASP A 173 -22.16 -26.72 -18.50
CA ASP A 173 -21.71 -26.20 -17.20
C ASP A 173 -21.97 -24.71 -16.95
N ILE A 174 -22.83 -24.05 -17.73
CA ILE A 174 -23.33 -22.72 -17.35
C ILE A 174 -24.04 -22.76 -15.98
N ASN A 175 -24.52 -23.92 -15.52
CA ASN A 175 -25.08 -24.09 -14.18
C ASN A 175 -24.02 -24.05 -13.07
N ASN A 176 -22.74 -24.25 -13.40
CA ASN A 176 -21.65 -24.12 -12.45
C ASN A 176 -21.36 -22.63 -12.18
N SER A 177 -21.81 -22.13 -11.03
CA SER A 177 -21.62 -20.72 -10.65
C SER A 177 -20.14 -20.30 -10.60
N ALA A 178 -19.22 -21.18 -10.21
CA ALA A 178 -17.79 -20.86 -10.16
C ALA A 178 -17.21 -20.68 -11.58
N TYR A 179 -17.62 -21.52 -12.53
CA TYR A 179 -17.26 -21.35 -13.94
C TYR A 179 -17.83 -20.04 -14.51
N VAL A 180 -19.12 -19.75 -14.30
CA VAL A 180 -19.75 -18.52 -14.79
C VAL A 180 -19.07 -17.26 -14.24
N ARG A 181 -18.66 -17.28 -12.97
CA ARG A 181 -17.90 -16.18 -12.37
C ARG A 181 -16.59 -15.91 -13.10
N LEU A 182 -15.78 -16.96 -13.35
CA LEU A 182 -14.51 -16.83 -14.07
C LEU A 182 -14.71 -16.44 -15.54
N LEU A 183 -15.77 -16.94 -16.17
CA LEU A 183 -16.17 -16.56 -17.53
C LEU A 183 -16.48 -15.06 -17.62
N LEU A 184 -17.37 -14.55 -16.77
CA LEU A 184 -17.70 -13.12 -16.71
C LEU A 184 -16.46 -12.27 -16.38
N ALA A 185 -15.63 -12.73 -15.45
CA ALA A 185 -14.41 -12.03 -15.05
C ALA A 185 -13.39 -11.92 -16.18
N SER A 186 -13.30 -12.93 -17.04
CA SER A 186 -12.45 -12.86 -18.23
C SER A 186 -12.88 -11.75 -19.19
N HIS A 187 -14.20 -11.54 -19.37
CA HIS A 187 -14.73 -10.48 -20.23
C HIS A 187 -14.53 -9.09 -19.61
N LEU A 188 -14.71 -8.94 -18.29
CA LEU A 188 -14.36 -7.71 -17.59
C LEU A 188 -12.87 -7.39 -17.72
N ALA A 189 -11.99 -8.37 -17.48
CA ALA A 189 -10.54 -8.20 -17.63
C ALA A 189 -10.15 -7.79 -19.06
N PHE A 190 -10.79 -8.39 -20.07
CA PHE A 190 -10.56 -8.03 -21.47
C PHE A 190 -10.97 -6.59 -21.76
N HIS A 191 -12.18 -6.19 -21.33
CA HIS A 191 -12.67 -4.83 -21.49
C HIS A 191 -11.73 -3.81 -20.84
N LEU A 192 -11.34 -4.03 -19.58
CA LEU A 192 -10.44 -3.12 -18.85
C LEU A 192 -9.06 -3.03 -19.51
N ARG A 193 -8.51 -4.15 -20.00
CA ARG A 193 -7.23 -4.18 -20.70
C ARG A 193 -7.29 -3.41 -22.02
N MET A 194 -8.39 -3.54 -22.77
CA MET A 194 -8.59 -2.77 -24.01
C MET A 194 -8.73 -1.28 -23.72
N LYS A 195 -9.49 -0.90 -22.70
CA LYS A 195 -9.60 0.51 -22.27
C LYS A 195 -8.29 1.10 -21.78
N LEU A 196 -7.49 0.35 -21.04
CA LEU A 196 -6.15 0.76 -20.64
C LEU A 196 -5.27 1.09 -21.85
N GLU A 197 -5.34 0.25 -22.89
CA GLU A 197 -4.56 0.43 -24.11
C GLU A 197 -5.09 1.61 -24.96
N GLU A 198 -6.41 1.72 -25.14
CA GLU A 198 -7.06 2.80 -25.89
C GLU A 198 -6.84 4.18 -25.25
N ASP A 199 -7.10 4.29 -23.95
CA ASP A 199 -7.19 5.59 -23.26
C ASP A 199 -5.81 6.08 -22.78
N PHE A 200 -4.86 5.17 -22.52
CA PHE A 200 -3.56 5.51 -21.94
C PHE A 200 -2.35 5.00 -22.74
N GLY A 201 -2.55 4.13 -23.74
CA GLY A 201 -1.46 3.56 -24.52
C GLY A 201 -0.61 2.53 -23.77
N PHE A 202 -1.10 1.97 -22.65
CA PHE A 202 -0.39 0.95 -21.89
C PHE A 202 -0.99 -0.43 -22.12
N THR A 203 -0.13 -1.41 -22.36
CA THR A 203 -0.55 -2.82 -22.41
C THR A 203 -0.29 -3.50 -21.07
N ALA A 204 -1.10 -4.51 -20.78
CA ALA A 204 -0.98 -5.31 -19.56
C ALA A 204 -1.11 -6.79 -19.89
N SER A 205 -0.47 -7.61 -19.07
CA SER A 205 -0.79 -9.02 -18.94
C SER A 205 -1.69 -9.22 -17.71
N VAL A 206 -2.79 -9.96 -17.85
CA VAL A 206 -3.81 -10.06 -16.80
C VAL A 206 -4.05 -11.52 -16.39
N GLY A 207 -4.05 -11.79 -15.09
CA GLY A 207 -4.46 -13.09 -14.55
C GLY A 207 -5.81 -13.02 -13.88
N ILE A 208 -6.66 -14.01 -14.16
CA ILE A 208 -8.01 -14.14 -13.58
C ILE A 208 -8.07 -15.45 -12.78
N SER A 209 -8.38 -15.35 -11.48
CA SER A 209 -8.51 -16.52 -10.60
C SER A 209 -9.32 -16.17 -9.33
N THR A 210 -9.34 -17.07 -8.34
CA THR A 210 -10.12 -16.93 -7.10
C THR A 210 -9.36 -16.32 -5.92
N ASN A 211 -8.05 -16.11 -6.06
CA ASN A 211 -7.23 -15.44 -5.05
C ASN A 211 -6.03 -14.68 -5.66
N LYS A 212 -5.33 -13.89 -4.84
CA LYS A 212 -4.20 -13.05 -5.28
C LYS A 212 -3.01 -13.88 -5.77
N LEU A 213 -2.64 -14.92 -5.04
CA LEU A 213 -1.56 -15.84 -5.44
C LEU A 213 -1.77 -16.40 -6.85
N LEU A 214 -2.91 -17.04 -7.10
CA LEU A 214 -3.20 -17.73 -8.35
C LEU A 214 -3.39 -16.76 -9.51
N SER A 215 -4.08 -15.62 -9.28
CA SER A 215 -4.24 -14.59 -10.31
C SER A 215 -2.88 -14.02 -10.73
N LYS A 216 -1.97 -13.75 -9.78
CA LYS A 216 -0.61 -13.29 -10.10
C LYS A 216 0.20 -14.31 -10.90
N LEU A 217 0.14 -15.58 -10.52
CA LEU A 217 0.87 -16.64 -11.22
C LEU A 217 0.34 -16.84 -12.64
N VAL A 218 -0.99 -16.98 -12.81
CA VAL A 218 -1.58 -17.26 -14.11
C VAL A 218 -1.45 -16.09 -15.09
N GLY A 219 -1.45 -14.85 -14.60
CA GLY A 219 -1.22 -13.65 -15.43
C GLY A 219 0.15 -13.60 -16.10
N SER A 220 1.12 -14.39 -15.60
CA SER A 220 2.47 -14.48 -16.17
C SER A 220 2.61 -15.51 -17.30
N VAL A 221 1.61 -16.37 -17.51
CA VAL A 221 1.70 -17.50 -18.45
C VAL A 221 1.81 -17.03 -19.90
N ASN A 222 1.00 -16.05 -20.30
CA ASN A 222 0.88 -15.58 -21.69
C ASN A 222 1.30 -14.11 -21.83
N LYS A 223 2.52 -13.73 -21.44
CA LYS A 223 3.04 -12.36 -21.68
C LYS A 223 3.62 -12.20 -23.09
N PRO A 224 3.60 -11.00 -23.70
CA PRO A 224 2.93 -9.75 -23.29
C PRO A 224 1.47 -9.61 -23.75
N ARG A 225 0.81 -8.53 -23.32
CA ARG A 225 -0.43 -7.98 -23.90
C ARG A 225 -1.51 -9.04 -24.07
N ASN A 226 -1.74 -9.84 -23.04
CA ASN A 226 -2.73 -10.90 -23.08
C ASN A 226 -3.37 -11.08 -21.70
N GLN A 227 -4.23 -12.07 -21.57
CA GLN A 227 -4.79 -12.47 -20.29
C GLN A 227 -4.95 -13.98 -20.23
N THR A 228 -4.92 -14.52 -19.02
CA THR A 228 -5.14 -15.95 -18.79
C THR A 228 -6.08 -16.16 -17.61
N THR A 229 -7.13 -16.93 -17.82
CA THR A 229 -8.05 -17.39 -16.77
C THR A 229 -7.62 -18.75 -16.28
N LEU A 230 -7.35 -18.89 -14.98
CA LEU A 230 -7.16 -20.20 -14.35
C LEU A 230 -8.52 -20.77 -13.98
N MET A 231 -8.86 -21.96 -14.48
CA MET A 231 -10.08 -22.68 -14.12
C MET A 231 -9.98 -23.28 -12.72
N SER A 232 -9.91 -22.40 -11.72
CA SER A 232 -9.53 -22.74 -10.35
C SER A 232 -10.63 -23.42 -9.55
N PHE A 233 -11.83 -23.66 -10.10
CA PHE A 233 -12.88 -24.41 -9.40
C PHE A 233 -12.59 -25.92 -9.30
N ASP A 234 -11.58 -26.42 -10.02
CA ASP A 234 -11.07 -27.80 -9.91
C ASP A 234 -9.74 -27.82 -9.13
N ASP A 235 -9.73 -28.51 -7.98
CA ASP A 235 -8.55 -28.65 -7.13
C ASP A 235 -7.40 -29.39 -7.82
N ALA A 236 -7.70 -30.31 -8.76
CA ALA A 236 -6.67 -31.01 -9.52
C ALA A 236 -5.93 -30.05 -10.44
N VAL A 237 -6.66 -29.16 -11.13
CA VAL A 237 -6.07 -28.12 -12.01
C VAL A 237 -5.17 -27.17 -11.21
N VAL A 238 -5.61 -26.74 -10.02
CA VAL A 238 -4.80 -25.86 -9.17
C VAL A 238 -3.57 -26.58 -8.64
N THR A 239 -3.70 -27.83 -8.22
CA THR A 239 -2.57 -28.63 -7.74
C THR A 239 -1.53 -28.81 -8.84
N GLU A 240 -1.94 -29.22 -10.05
CA GLU A 240 -1.05 -29.37 -11.21
C GLU A 240 -0.38 -28.05 -11.58
N PHE A 241 -1.16 -26.96 -11.61
CA PHE A 241 -0.65 -25.63 -11.89
C PHE A 241 0.44 -25.24 -10.88
N MET A 242 0.18 -25.40 -9.58
CA MET A 242 1.14 -25.06 -8.53
C MET A 242 2.39 -25.95 -8.60
N ASP A 243 2.21 -27.27 -8.76
CA ASP A 243 3.29 -28.26 -8.81
C ASP A 243 4.33 -27.98 -9.89
N ALA A 244 3.92 -27.43 -11.04
CA ALA A 244 4.82 -27.08 -12.14
C ALA A 244 5.77 -25.90 -11.82
N HIS A 245 5.41 -25.05 -10.85
CA HIS A 245 6.19 -23.85 -10.50
C HIS A 245 7.43 -24.20 -9.69
N SER A 246 8.50 -23.44 -9.89
CA SER A 246 9.59 -23.42 -8.92
C SER A 246 9.15 -22.70 -7.65
N VAL A 247 9.61 -23.18 -6.49
CA VAL A 247 9.28 -22.61 -5.19
C VAL A 247 9.57 -21.10 -5.13
N ARG A 248 10.69 -20.67 -5.73
CA ARG A 248 11.10 -19.26 -5.77
C ARG A 248 10.14 -18.35 -6.54
N LYS A 249 9.37 -18.89 -7.49
CA LYS A 249 8.38 -18.15 -8.28
C LYS A 249 7.06 -17.92 -7.55
N VAL A 250 6.79 -18.65 -6.46
CA VAL A 250 5.57 -18.51 -5.67
C VAL A 250 5.61 -17.19 -4.88
N PRO A 251 4.70 -16.22 -5.17
CA PRO A 251 4.57 -15.00 -4.37
C PRO A 251 4.43 -15.31 -2.87
N GLY A 252 5.17 -14.57 -2.04
CA GLY A 252 5.23 -14.82 -0.59
C GLY A 252 6.34 -15.77 -0.13
N ILE A 253 7.05 -16.42 -1.07
CA ILE A 253 8.27 -17.20 -0.82
C ILE A 253 9.49 -16.46 -1.37
N GLY A 254 10.19 -15.76 -0.48
CA GLY A 254 11.38 -14.96 -0.81
C GLY A 254 12.66 -15.78 -0.92
N SER A 255 13.79 -15.11 -1.23
CA SER A 255 15.10 -15.77 -1.39
C SER A 255 15.55 -16.55 -0.15
N LYS A 256 15.37 -15.99 1.05
CA LYS A 256 15.72 -16.67 2.32
C LYS A 256 14.91 -17.95 2.52
N THR A 257 13.59 -17.87 2.36
CA THR A 257 12.68 -19.02 2.49
C THR A 257 12.97 -20.07 1.43
N SER A 258 13.12 -19.67 0.17
CA SER A 258 13.48 -20.58 -0.93
C SER A 258 14.79 -21.30 -0.66
N ARG A 259 15.81 -20.58 -0.17
CA ARG A 259 17.11 -21.17 0.16
C ARG A 259 17.02 -22.19 1.30
N ALA A 260 16.28 -21.89 2.37
CA ALA A 260 16.07 -22.83 3.46
C ALA A 260 15.34 -24.11 3.01
N LEU A 261 14.39 -23.97 2.08
CA LEU A 261 13.71 -25.11 1.46
C LEU A 261 14.68 -25.89 0.54
N GLU A 262 15.46 -25.21 -0.28
CA GLU A 262 16.46 -25.84 -1.16
C GLU A 262 17.51 -26.62 -0.36
N GLU A 263 18.03 -26.05 0.73
CA GLU A 263 18.98 -26.74 1.63
C GLU A 263 18.36 -27.97 2.30
N LYS A 264 17.04 -27.98 2.53
CA LYS A 264 16.32 -29.09 3.14
C LYS A 264 15.94 -30.20 2.15
N TYR A 265 15.54 -29.84 0.93
CA TYR A 265 14.88 -30.74 -0.01
C TYR A 265 15.72 -31.09 -1.25
N LEU A 266 16.76 -30.32 -1.58
CA LEU A 266 17.68 -30.67 -2.66
C LEU A 266 18.86 -31.49 -2.11
N ALA A 267 19.19 -32.58 -2.81
CA ALA A 267 20.34 -33.42 -2.47
C ALA A 267 21.68 -32.73 -2.77
N THR A 268 21.72 -31.84 -3.76
CA THR A 268 22.93 -31.11 -4.17
C THR A 268 22.86 -29.67 -3.69
N PRO A 269 23.83 -29.21 -2.87
CA PRO A 269 23.96 -27.80 -2.52
C PRO A 269 24.18 -26.98 -3.79
N LEU A 270 23.31 -26.00 -4.03
CA LEU A 270 23.45 -25.10 -5.16
C LEU A 270 24.60 -24.10 -4.89
N GLY A 271 25.28 -23.67 -5.94
CA GLY A 271 26.47 -22.82 -5.85
C GLY A 271 26.19 -21.38 -5.40
N PRO A 272 27.23 -20.59 -5.09
CA PRO A 272 27.11 -19.20 -4.64
C PRO A 272 26.67 -18.21 -5.74
N ASP A 273 27.07 -18.46 -7.00
CA ASP A 273 26.72 -17.65 -8.17
C ASP A 273 25.30 -17.91 -8.69
N ASP A 274 24.66 -18.97 -8.21
CA ASP A 274 23.27 -19.28 -8.53
C ASP A 274 22.29 -18.36 -7.78
N ALA A 275 22.68 -17.20 -7.24
CA ALA A 275 21.83 -16.39 -6.37
C ALA A 275 20.69 -15.64 -7.11
N ASP A 276 20.72 -15.58 -8.44
CA ASP A 276 19.75 -14.85 -9.26
C ASP A 276 18.60 -15.76 -9.80
N ARG A 277 18.13 -16.70 -8.96
CA ARG A 277 17.22 -17.82 -9.30
C ARG A 277 15.80 -17.41 -9.72
N GLU A 278 15.61 -16.92 -10.93
CA GLU A 278 14.32 -17.19 -11.61
C GLU A 278 14.17 -18.69 -11.96
N THR A 279 15.25 -19.48 -11.85
CA THR A 279 15.37 -20.88 -12.29
C THR A 279 15.79 -21.85 -11.19
N SER A 280 15.36 -21.64 -9.93
CA SER A 280 15.54 -22.67 -8.89
C SER A 280 14.97 -24.01 -9.39
N PRO A 281 15.71 -25.13 -9.27
CA PRO A 281 15.24 -26.43 -9.70
C PRO A 281 14.17 -27.00 -8.78
N LEU A 282 14.10 -26.54 -7.52
CA LEU A 282 13.13 -27.06 -6.54
C LEU A 282 11.71 -26.68 -6.95
N LYS A 283 10.90 -27.69 -7.28
CA LYS A 283 9.49 -27.52 -7.62
C LYS A 283 8.61 -27.53 -6.39
N VAL A 284 7.44 -26.90 -6.51
CA VAL A 284 6.39 -26.98 -5.49
C VAL A 284 6.00 -28.43 -5.24
N TYR A 285 5.89 -29.25 -6.30
CA TYR A 285 5.63 -30.69 -6.21
C TYR A 285 6.57 -31.40 -5.23
N ASP A 286 7.88 -31.14 -5.38
CA ASP A 286 8.92 -31.78 -4.57
C ASP A 286 8.71 -31.49 -3.09
N VAL A 287 8.42 -30.23 -2.73
CA VAL A 287 8.23 -29.84 -1.32
C VAL A 287 6.88 -30.35 -0.80
N ARG A 288 5.81 -30.18 -1.57
CA ARG A 288 4.42 -30.47 -1.17
C ARG A 288 4.19 -31.96 -0.93
N THR A 289 4.73 -32.80 -1.79
CA THR A 289 4.53 -34.26 -1.72
C THR A 289 5.53 -34.97 -0.80
N HIS A 290 6.66 -34.35 -0.48
CA HIS A 290 7.70 -34.95 0.35
C HIS A 290 7.19 -35.36 1.73
N GLU A 291 7.50 -36.59 2.16
CA GLU A 291 6.96 -37.25 3.36
C GLU A 291 7.13 -36.44 4.65
N GLN A 292 8.29 -35.79 4.81
CA GLN A 292 8.59 -34.98 6.00
C GLN A 292 8.00 -33.56 6.00
N THR A 293 7.35 -33.13 4.91
CA THR A 293 6.74 -31.79 4.86
C THR A 293 5.39 -31.79 5.54
N SER A 294 5.24 -30.89 6.52
CA SER A 294 4.00 -30.54 7.20
C SER A 294 4.05 -29.05 7.61
N PRO A 295 2.92 -28.44 7.97
CA PRO A 295 2.92 -27.08 8.52
C PRO A 295 3.89 -26.91 9.70
N ASP A 296 3.87 -27.83 10.67
CA ASP A 296 4.78 -27.81 11.82
C ASP A 296 6.25 -27.96 11.43
N ALA A 297 6.56 -28.79 10.43
CA ALA A 297 7.92 -28.95 9.94
C ALA A 297 8.43 -27.68 9.26
N LEU A 298 7.56 -27.00 8.49
CA LEU A 298 7.85 -25.72 7.88
C LEU A 298 7.99 -24.60 8.92
N GLU A 299 7.17 -24.60 9.98
CA GLU A 299 7.29 -23.66 11.09
C GLU A 299 8.65 -23.82 11.79
N LYS A 300 9.09 -25.05 12.04
CA LYS A 300 10.41 -25.33 12.63
C LYS A 300 11.57 -24.94 11.72
N LEU A 301 11.42 -25.12 10.41
CA LEU A 301 12.47 -24.81 9.43
C LEU A 301 12.60 -23.30 9.17
N LEU A 302 11.48 -22.60 9.09
CA LEU A 302 11.40 -21.21 8.64
C LEU A 302 11.19 -20.21 9.79
N GLY A 303 10.83 -20.70 10.96
CA GLY A 303 10.67 -19.91 12.18
C GLY A 303 12.01 -19.47 12.76
N GLY A 304 11.98 -18.41 13.57
CA GLY A 304 13.16 -17.88 14.26
C GLY A 304 13.01 -16.42 14.67
N PRO A 305 14.07 -15.80 15.21
CA PRO A 305 14.05 -14.39 15.56
C PRO A 305 13.68 -13.51 14.35
N GLY A 306 12.53 -12.83 14.43
CA GLY A 306 12.02 -11.95 13.38
C GLY A 306 11.14 -12.61 12.31
N SER A 307 10.86 -13.92 12.39
CA SER A 307 9.82 -14.54 11.57
C SER A 307 8.44 -14.24 12.12
N GLU A 308 7.46 -14.03 11.24
CA GLU A 308 6.05 -13.98 11.63
C GLU A 308 5.61 -15.34 12.19
N ARG A 309 4.77 -15.34 13.24
CA ARG A 309 4.17 -16.58 13.76
C ARG A 309 3.25 -17.20 12.72
N GLY A 310 3.32 -18.53 12.55
CA GLY A 310 2.48 -19.23 11.56
C GLY A 310 3.02 -19.17 10.14
N VAL A 311 4.33 -18.91 9.99
CA VAL A 311 5.01 -18.97 8.69
C VAL A 311 4.89 -20.35 8.03
N GLY A 312 4.86 -21.43 8.82
CA GLY A 312 4.72 -22.81 8.36
C GLY A 312 3.36 -23.06 7.71
N GLU A 313 2.26 -22.70 8.38
CA GLU A 313 0.90 -22.78 7.85
C GLU A 313 0.74 -21.90 6.61
N ARG A 314 1.26 -20.67 6.64
CA ARG A 314 1.21 -19.76 5.50
C ARG A 314 1.92 -20.35 4.27
N VAL A 315 3.15 -20.82 4.43
CA VAL A 315 3.92 -21.42 3.32
C VAL A 315 3.26 -22.71 2.84
N TRP A 316 2.72 -23.54 3.74
CA TRP A 316 1.95 -24.71 3.37
C TRP A 316 0.72 -24.36 2.52
N GLY A 317 -0.02 -23.32 2.89
CA GLY A 317 -1.11 -22.73 2.11
C GLY A 317 -0.68 -22.30 0.72
N LEU A 318 0.39 -21.51 0.62
CA LEU A 318 0.93 -21.03 -0.66
C LEU A 318 1.33 -22.19 -1.58
N LEU A 319 1.93 -23.26 -1.06
CA LEU A 319 2.29 -24.45 -1.84
C LEU A 319 1.06 -25.21 -2.38
N HIS A 320 -0.12 -25.03 -1.79
CA HIS A 320 -1.40 -25.60 -2.24
C HIS A 320 -2.24 -24.61 -3.06
N GLY A 321 -1.72 -23.43 -3.41
CA GLY A 321 -2.49 -22.41 -4.13
C GLY A 321 -3.55 -21.73 -3.27
N VAL A 322 -3.45 -21.84 -1.94
CA VAL A 322 -4.37 -21.25 -0.97
C VAL A 322 -3.80 -19.93 -0.47
N ASP A 323 -4.55 -18.85 -0.70
CA ASP A 323 -4.21 -17.50 -0.25
C ASP A 323 -5.48 -16.77 0.19
N ASP A 324 -5.68 -16.73 1.50
CA ASP A 324 -6.84 -16.07 2.14
C ASP A 324 -6.62 -14.56 2.31
N THR A 325 -5.50 -13.99 1.86
CA THR A 325 -5.28 -12.54 1.98
C THR A 325 -6.27 -11.77 1.11
N ASP A 326 -6.83 -10.71 1.68
CA ASP A 326 -7.74 -9.82 0.96
C ASP A 326 -6.98 -8.82 0.09
N VAL A 327 -7.65 -8.40 -0.98
CA VAL A 327 -7.26 -7.17 -1.70
C VAL A 327 -7.61 -5.99 -0.80
N LYS A 328 -6.60 -5.19 -0.48
CA LYS A 328 -6.76 -4.01 0.38
C LYS A 328 -7.65 -2.95 -0.25
N ASP A 329 -8.22 -2.10 0.59
CA ASP A 329 -8.95 -0.91 0.16
C ASP A 329 -8.05 0.01 -0.67
N ALA A 330 -8.62 0.59 -1.72
CA ALA A 330 -7.97 1.57 -2.55
C ALA A 330 -7.67 2.82 -1.73
N SER A 331 -6.38 3.14 -1.59
CA SER A 331 -5.90 4.33 -0.89
C SER A 331 -5.06 5.19 -1.80
N ASP A 332 -5.34 6.49 -1.79
CA ASP A 332 -4.50 7.50 -2.43
C ASP A 332 -3.27 7.84 -1.58
N VAL A 333 -3.34 7.56 -0.27
CA VAL A 333 -2.24 7.76 0.67
C VAL A 333 -1.30 6.55 0.64
N PRO A 334 0.01 6.73 0.34
CA PRO A 334 0.97 5.65 0.40
C PRO A 334 1.16 5.15 1.84
N SER A 335 1.65 3.93 2.05
CA SER A 335 1.98 3.45 3.40
C SER A 335 3.29 4.05 3.96
N GLN A 336 4.21 4.39 3.05
CA GLN A 336 5.46 5.06 3.34
C GLN A 336 5.97 5.81 2.11
N ILE A 337 6.79 6.83 2.34
CA ILE A 337 7.49 7.59 1.30
C ILE A 337 8.97 7.54 1.63
N SER A 338 9.79 7.05 0.71
CA SER A 338 11.24 6.97 0.90
C SER A 338 12.00 7.43 -0.34
N ILE A 339 13.19 7.97 -0.12
CA ILE A 339 14.18 8.26 -1.15
C ILE A 339 15.47 7.52 -0.76
N GLU A 340 15.97 6.74 -1.70
CA GLU A 340 17.15 5.89 -1.53
C GLU A 340 18.12 6.16 -2.67
N ASP A 341 19.42 6.19 -2.37
CA ASP A 341 20.46 6.17 -3.39
C ASP A 341 21.63 5.29 -2.94
N THR A 342 22.41 4.84 -3.92
CA THR A 342 23.55 3.94 -3.78
C THR A 342 24.83 4.56 -4.31
N TYR A 343 25.93 4.29 -3.61
CA TYR A 343 27.22 4.95 -3.81
C TYR A 343 28.34 3.92 -3.92
N LYS A 344 29.41 4.29 -4.62
CA LYS A 344 30.65 3.49 -4.67
C LYS A 344 31.41 3.49 -3.34
N GLY A 345 31.15 4.46 -2.49
CA GLY A 345 31.74 4.62 -1.16
C GLY A 345 31.64 6.07 -0.72
N LEU A 346 30.89 6.36 0.34
CA LEU A 346 30.92 7.67 1.02
C LEU A 346 31.81 7.54 2.25
N GLU A 347 32.96 8.21 2.22
CA GLU A 347 34.05 8.00 3.18
C GLU A 347 34.20 9.13 4.20
N SER A 348 33.70 10.33 3.86
CA SER A 348 33.77 11.50 4.73
C SER A 348 32.40 11.97 5.19
N MET A 349 32.34 12.54 6.38
CA MET A 349 31.12 13.14 6.91
C MET A 349 30.59 14.29 6.04
N SER A 350 31.48 15.05 5.38
CA SER A 350 31.09 16.13 4.47
C SER A 350 30.38 15.60 3.22
N GLN A 351 30.88 14.51 2.62
CA GLN A 351 30.19 13.83 1.51
C GLN A 351 28.84 13.28 1.95
N ILE A 352 28.79 12.61 3.11
CA ILE A 352 27.55 12.05 3.67
C ILE A 352 26.51 13.16 3.90
N GLU A 353 26.93 14.29 4.48
CA GLU A 353 26.06 15.45 4.71
C GLU A 353 25.51 16.01 3.39
N GLY A 354 26.36 16.18 2.39
CA GLY A 354 25.94 16.67 1.07
C GLY A 354 24.89 15.77 0.42
N GLU A 355 25.08 14.45 0.48
CA GLU A 355 24.13 13.48 -0.08
C GLU A 355 22.85 13.34 0.75
N LEU A 356 22.94 13.37 2.09
CA LEU A 356 21.77 13.39 2.97
C LEU A 356 20.89 14.61 2.70
N ARG A 357 21.49 15.79 2.46
CA ARG A 357 20.76 17.01 2.12
C ARG A 357 19.99 16.85 0.82
N LYS A 358 20.59 16.28 -0.23
CA LYS A 358 19.92 16.02 -1.53
C LYS A 358 18.75 15.04 -1.39
N ILE A 359 18.98 13.92 -0.72
CA ILE A 359 17.93 12.90 -0.47
C ILE A 359 16.79 13.48 0.36
N SER A 360 17.11 14.29 1.38
CA SER A 360 16.11 14.97 2.23
C SER A 360 15.28 15.98 1.45
N ALA A 361 15.91 16.78 0.57
CA ALA A 361 15.20 17.73 -0.28
C ALA A 361 14.26 17.01 -1.26
N SER A 362 14.71 15.90 -1.84
CA SER A 362 13.87 15.05 -2.69
C SER A 362 12.69 14.44 -1.92
N LEU A 363 12.93 13.99 -0.68
CA LEU A 363 11.90 13.44 0.19
C LEU A 363 10.82 14.48 0.52
N ILE A 364 11.22 15.70 0.88
CA ILE A 364 10.29 16.78 1.22
C ILE A 364 9.49 17.21 -0.02
N ARG A 365 10.13 17.37 -1.18
CA ARG A 365 9.43 17.62 -2.45
C ARG A 365 8.38 16.54 -2.71
N ARG A 366 8.76 15.27 -2.56
CA ARG A 366 7.85 14.14 -2.75
C ARG A 366 6.72 14.12 -1.72
N MET A 367 6.98 14.42 -0.45
CA MET A 367 5.94 14.55 0.56
C MET A 367 4.92 15.62 0.17
N ARG A 368 5.39 16.78 -0.33
CA ARG A 368 4.49 17.84 -0.82
C ARG A 368 3.67 17.37 -2.02
N THR A 369 4.29 16.69 -2.99
CA THR A 369 3.56 16.15 -4.16
C THR A 369 2.56 15.05 -3.82
N ASP A 370 2.90 14.15 -2.88
CA ASP A 370 2.10 12.98 -2.56
C ASP A 370 1.05 13.24 -1.49
N LEU A 371 1.24 14.25 -0.63
CA LEU A 371 0.45 14.46 0.59
C LEU A 371 -0.17 15.86 0.72
N LEU A 372 0.04 16.78 -0.24
CA LEU A 372 -0.73 18.02 -0.31
C LEU A 372 -1.83 17.90 -1.37
N ALA A 373 -2.99 18.45 -1.05
CA ALA A 373 -4.07 18.69 -1.98
C ALA A 373 -4.51 20.15 -1.91
N ASP A 374 -5.03 20.67 -3.02
CA ASP A 374 -5.62 22.00 -3.05
C ASP A 374 -6.88 22.02 -2.19
N ASP A 375 -7.02 23.04 -1.35
CA ASP A 375 -8.20 23.24 -0.52
C ASP A 375 -9.31 23.84 -1.37
N ASN A 376 -10.11 22.98 -2.00
CA ASN A 376 -11.28 23.39 -2.79
C ASN A 376 -12.53 23.61 -1.91
N SER A 377 -12.38 23.78 -0.59
CA SER A 377 -13.52 24.11 0.27
C SER A 377 -13.95 25.57 0.04
N ASN A 378 -15.26 25.80 -0.06
CA ASN A 378 -15.83 27.16 -0.15
C ASN A 378 -15.50 28.05 1.08
N ASP A 379 -14.89 27.48 2.12
CA ASP A 379 -14.48 28.15 3.36
C ASP A 379 -12.98 28.52 3.38
N SER A 380 -12.23 28.27 2.30
CA SER A 380 -10.81 28.64 2.25
C SER A 380 -10.64 30.16 2.24
N ILE A 381 -9.96 30.69 3.28
CA ILE A 381 -9.70 32.13 3.47
C ILE A 381 -8.83 32.71 2.34
N GLU A 382 -8.07 31.88 1.62
CA GLU A 382 -7.22 32.27 0.50
C GLU A 382 -7.39 31.31 -0.70
N PRO A 383 -7.68 31.80 -1.91
CA PRO A 383 -7.71 30.97 -3.12
C PRO A 383 -6.34 30.31 -3.34
N GLY A 384 -6.31 28.97 -3.36
CA GLY A 384 -5.09 28.19 -3.58
C GLY A 384 -4.34 27.75 -2.32
N SER A 385 -4.95 27.83 -1.13
CA SER A 385 -4.37 27.24 0.07
C SER A 385 -4.24 25.72 -0.09
N GLN A 386 -3.08 25.16 0.24
CA GLN A 386 -2.83 23.71 0.19
C GLN A 386 -2.97 23.09 1.58
N ARG A 387 -3.64 21.94 1.67
CA ARG A 387 -3.82 21.18 2.90
C ARG A 387 -3.14 19.82 2.83
N TRP A 388 -2.61 19.36 3.97
CA TRP A 388 -2.05 18.03 4.09
C TRP A 388 -3.17 16.99 4.19
N ILE A 389 -3.20 16.01 3.29
CA ILE A 389 -4.20 14.91 3.31
C ILE A 389 -3.80 13.78 4.25
N ALA A 390 -2.50 13.67 4.56
CA ALA A 390 -1.98 12.76 5.57
C ALA A 390 -0.65 13.26 6.14
N HIS A 391 -0.41 12.93 7.41
CA HIS A 391 0.81 13.26 8.13
C HIS A 391 1.58 12.00 8.51
N PRO A 392 2.81 11.80 8.00
CA PRO A 392 3.69 10.77 8.54
C PRO A 392 3.98 11.03 10.02
N LYS A 393 4.15 9.97 10.79
CA LYS A 393 4.47 10.06 12.23
C LYS A 393 5.90 9.61 12.54
N THR A 394 6.54 8.90 11.62
CA THR A 394 7.86 8.32 11.85
C THR A 394 8.81 8.69 10.74
N LEU A 395 10.00 9.17 11.11
CA LEU A 395 11.16 9.35 10.26
C LEU A 395 12.14 8.21 10.50
N ARG A 396 12.63 7.58 9.44
CA ARG A 396 13.61 6.49 9.47
C ARG A 396 14.79 6.81 8.59
N LEU A 397 15.98 6.66 9.15
CA LEU A 397 17.24 6.66 8.42
C LEU A 397 17.75 5.22 8.34
N SER A 398 18.06 4.76 7.14
CA SER A 398 18.68 3.46 6.90
C SER A 398 19.98 3.62 6.12
N ILE A 399 21.00 2.88 6.51
CA ILE A 399 22.31 2.87 5.85
C ILE A 399 22.79 1.44 5.59
N ARG A 400 23.68 1.27 4.63
CA ARG A 400 24.46 0.04 4.41
C ARG A 400 25.89 0.43 4.08
N GLN A 401 26.85 -0.32 4.61
CA GLN A 401 28.28 -0.12 4.36
C GLN A 401 28.81 -1.17 3.38
N TRP A 402 29.88 -0.82 2.67
CA TRP A 402 30.69 -1.84 2.03
C TRP A 402 31.39 -2.71 3.07
N PRO A 403 31.63 -4.00 2.80
CA PRO A 403 32.39 -4.86 3.70
C PRO A 403 33.78 -4.28 3.97
N SER A 404 34.23 -4.37 5.22
CA SER A 404 35.56 -3.89 5.61
C SER A 404 36.71 -4.80 5.13
N SER A 405 36.38 -6.03 4.77
CA SER A 405 37.29 -7.07 4.29
C SER A 405 36.66 -7.84 3.13
N ASP A 406 37.52 -8.41 2.28
CA ASP A 406 37.06 -9.31 1.23
C ASP A 406 36.39 -10.55 1.83
N PRO A 407 35.27 -11.02 1.25
CA PRO A 407 34.64 -12.24 1.68
C PRO A 407 35.57 -13.44 1.43
N PRO A 408 35.45 -14.54 2.21
CA PRO A 408 36.19 -15.77 1.95
C PRO A 408 36.09 -16.21 0.46
N PRO A 409 37.15 -16.82 -0.11
CA PRO A 409 37.12 -17.30 -1.48
C PRO A 409 35.89 -18.16 -1.78
N GLY A 410 35.15 -17.82 -2.85
CA GLY A 410 33.92 -18.52 -3.23
C GLY A 410 32.66 -18.07 -2.47
N THR A 411 32.73 -17.09 -1.57
CA THR A 411 31.53 -16.47 -0.97
C THR A 411 31.21 -15.12 -1.62
N PRO A 412 29.96 -14.88 -2.02
CA PRO A 412 29.60 -13.59 -2.61
C PRO A 412 29.69 -12.46 -1.59
N TRP A 413 30.17 -11.29 -2.01
CA TRP A 413 30.31 -10.09 -1.16
C TRP A 413 29.02 -9.69 -0.44
N TYR A 414 27.86 -9.94 -1.03
CA TYR A 414 26.55 -9.63 -0.41
C TYR A 414 26.16 -10.58 0.73
N SER A 415 26.89 -11.67 0.93
CA SER A 415 26.69 -12.60 2.05
C SER A 415 27.52 -12.20 3.28
N HIS A 416 28.36 -11.17 3.17
CA HIS A 416 29.18 -10.69 4.28
C HIS A 416 28.27 -10.16 5.41
N PRO A 417 28.53 -10.50 6.70
CA PRO A 417 27.73 -10.05 7.83
C PRO A 417 27.57 -8.53 7.90
N ASP A 418 28.65 -7.80 7.60
CA ASP A 418 28.66 -6.34 7.58
C ASP A 418 27.88 -5.73 6.39
N PHE A 419 27.56 -6.53 5.38
CA PHE A 419 26.78 -6.09 4.22
C PHE A 419 25.27 -6.10 4.47
N GLN A 420 24.88 -5.67 5.67
CA GLN A 420 23.48 -5.61 6.09
C GLN A 420 23.01 -4.16 6.20
N ARG A 421 21.72 -3.96 5.93
CA ARG A 421 21.08 -2.66 6.12
C ARG A 421 20.75 -2.49 7.60
N ILE A 422 21.23 -1.41 8.20
CA ILE A 422 20.87 -1.00 9.56
C ILE A 422 19.98 0.23 9.50
N SER A 423 19.08 0.40 10.48
CA SER A 423 18.18 1.54 10.50
C SER A 423 17.88 2.05 11.91
N ARG A 424 17.55 3.32 12.01
CA ARG A 424 17.08 4.00 13.22
C ARG A 424 15.84 4.82 12.86
N SER A 425 14.80 4.73 13.69
CA SER A 425 13.54 5.45 13.51
C SER A 425 13.30 6.37 14.71
N GLN A 426 12.65 7.50 14.47
CA GLN A 426 12.28 8.49 15.48
C GLN A 426 11.02 9.27 15.03
N PRO A 427 10.37 10.04 15.92
CA PRO A 427 9.28 10.93 15.52
C PRO A 427 9.73 11.94 14.44
N ILE A 428 8.85 12.26 13.50
CA ILE A 428 9.14 13.28 12.49
C ILE A 428 9.06 14.69 13.13
N PRO A 429 9.99 15.61 12.84
CA PRO A 429 9.93 16.96 13.39
C PRO A 429 8.82 17.80 12.75
N ASN A 430 8.11 18.60 13.55
CA ASN A 430 6.96 19.40 13.10
C ASN A 430 7.29 20.43 12.02
N PHE A 431 8.51 20.99 12.01
CA PHE A 431 8.89 22.03 11.05
C PHE A 431 8.83 21.55 9.59
N ILE A 432 8.92 20.24 9.32
CA ILE A 432 8.81 19.66 7.96
C ILE A 432 7.46 20.00 7.31
N PHE A 433 6.42 20.21 8.11
CA PHE A 433 5.07 20.50 7.60
C PHE A 433 4.85 21.97 7.22
N ASN A 434 5.84 22.85 7.45
CA ASN A 434 5.76 24.23 7.02
C ASN A 434 5.78 24.32 5.49
N THR A 435 4.67 24.73 4.88
CA THR A 435 4.53 24.88 3.43
C THR A 435 5.15 26.18 2.90
N LYS A 436 5.38 27.18 3.76
CA LYS A 436 5.94 28.49 3.38
C LYS A 436 7.45 28.45 3.12
N GLU A 437 8.17 27.54 3.77
CA GLU A 437 9.60 27.36 3.57
C GLU A 437 9.90 26.56 2.29
N THR A 438 11.09 26.72 1.72
CA THR A 438 11.50 25.93 0.56
C THR A 438 11.90 24.50 0.99
N PRO A 439 11.71 23.48 0.13
CA PRO A 439 12.14 22.12 0.44
C PRO A 439 13.63 22.02 0.76
N ASP A 440 14.47 22.83 0.12
CA ASP A 440 15.91 22.84 0.35
C ASP A 440 16.29 23.41 1.73
N ALA A 441 15.62 24.47 2.19
CA ALA A 441 15.83 25.02 3.54
C ALA A 441 15.40 24.03 4.63
N LEU A 442 14.23 23.40 4.46
CA LEU A 442 13.76 22.36 5.38
C LEU A 442 14.68 21.13 5.37
N ALA A 443 15.23 20.77 4.21
CA ALA A 443 16.16 19.65 4.08
C ALA A 443 17.51 19.89 4.74
N GLU A 444 18.04 21.11 4.63
CA GLU A 444 19.23 21.54 5.37
C GLU A 444 19.00 21.38 6.88
N ARG A 445 17.90 21.94 7.38
CA ARG A 445 17.54 21.87 8.79
C ARG A 445 17.34 20.42 9.27
N LEU A 446 16.60 19.61 8.51
CA LEU A 446 16.42 18.18 8.76
C LEU A 446 17.75 17.42 8.80
N THR A 447 18.67 17.75 7.90
CA THR A 447 19.96 17.06 7.81
C THR A 447 20.82 17.40 9.04
N THR A 448 20.96 18.68 9.34
CA THR A 448 21.85 19.18 10.40
C THR A 448 21.33 18.89 11.80
N GLU A 449 20.06 19.17 12.07
CA GLU A 449 19.49 19.05 13.42
C GLU A 449 19.13 17.60 13.79
N ILE A 450 18.84 16.75 12.79
CA ILE A 450 18.18 15.46 13.04
C ILE A 450 18.93 14.28 12.42
N LEU A 451 19.22 14.29 11.11
CA LEU A 451 19.80 13.12 10.44
C LEU A 451 21.28 12.91 10.78
N LEU A 452 22.10 13.97 10.83
CA LEU A 452 23.52 13.86 11.21
C LEU A 452 23.71 13.37 12.66
N PRO A 453 22.97 13.88 13.67
CA PRO A 453 22.99 13.30 15.00
C PRO A 453 22.56 11.82 15.01
N THR A 454 21.54 11.44 14.24
CA THR A 454 21.14 10.03 14.11
C THR A 454 22.21 9.17 13.44
N MET A 455 22.93 9.71 12.44
CA MET A 455 24.06 9.03 11.81
C MET A 455 25.14 8.67 12.82
N LYS A 456 25.51 9.62 13.69
CA LYS A 456 26.51 9.41 14.74
C LYS A 456 26.11 8.36 15.79
N LYS A 457 24.84 7.97 15.86
CA LYS A 457 24.34 6.90 16.76
C LYS A 457 24.45 5.49 16.18
N PHE A 458 24.81 5.33 14.90
CA PHE A 458 24.97 3.99 14.31
C PHE A 458 26.26 3.31 14.77
N PHE A 459 27.34 4.07 14.94
CA PHE A 459 28.66 3.56 15.27
C PHE A 459 29.32 4.41 16.36
N LEU A 460 30.32 3.84 17.03
CA LEU A 460 31.11 4.55 18.04
C LEU A 460 31.98 5.66 17.42
N ALA A 461 32.46 6.58 18.26
CA ALA A 461 33.37 7.63 17.83
C ALA A 461 34.64 7.04 17.19
N GLY A 462 35.09 7.61 16.06
CA GLY A 462 36.26 7.14 15.31
C GLY A 462 35.96 6.08 14.23
N HIS A 463 34.68 5.76 13.97
CA HIS A 463 34.29 4.86 12.88
C HIS A 463 34.75 5.37 11.51
N LYS A 464 35.33 4.48 10.69
CA LYS A 464 35.67 4.77 9.30
C LYS A 464 34.44 4.55 8.43
N TRP A 465 33.98 5.60 7.77
CA TRP A 465 32.83 5.50 6.88
C TRP A 465 33.22 4.90 5.54
N ASN A 466 32.36 4.04 5.01
CA ASN A 466 32.39 3.59 3.62
C ASN A 466 30.97 3.20 3.20
N LEU A 467 30.08 4.20 3.12
CA LEU A 467 28.67 3.93 2.88
C LEU A 467 28.42 3.54 1.42
N GLN A 468 27.66 2.46 1.25
CA GLN A 468 27.16 1.99 -0.03
C GLN A 468 25.75 2.50 -0.31
N LEU A 469 24.97 2.83 0.73
CA LEU A 469 23.57 3.22 0.60
C LEU A 469 23.13 4.18 1.70
N LEU A 470 22.32 5.15 1.31
CA LEU A 470 21.54 6.01 2.19
C LEU A 470 20.07 5.94 1.80
N ASN A 471 19.18 5.80 2.79
CA ASN A 471 17.74 5.87 2.59
C ASN A 471 17.09 6.68 3.72
N VAL A 472 16.33 7.70 3.35
CA VAL A 472 15.50 8.48 4.27
C VAL A 472 14.04 8.19 3.96
N CYS A 473 13.30 7.75 4.96
CA CYS A 473 11.93 7.29 4.83
C CYS A 473 11.03 7.97 5.86
N VAL A 474 9.83 8.35 5.45
CA VAL A 474 8.72 8.67 6.34
C VAL A 474 7.64 7.60 6.24
N ALA A 475 7.11 7.18 7.38
CA ALA A 475 6.15 6.09 7.49
C ALA A 475 5.10 6.40 8.56
N ASN A 476 4.15 5.47 8.75
CA ASN A 476 3.04 5.60 9.69
C ASN A 476 2.21 6.85 9.37
N LEU A 477 1.71 6.91 8.13
CA LEU A 477 0.89 8.02 7.64
C LEU A 477 -0.49 7.97 8.32
N ALA A 478 -0.83 9.06 9.01
CA ALA A 478 -2.15 9.27 9.59
C ALA A 478 -2.93 10.22 8.67
N ALA A 479 -4.08 9.78 8.15
CA ALA A 479 -4.95 10.63 7.33
C ALA A 479 -5.46 11.83 8.13
N SER A 480 -5.55 12.99 7.47
CA SER A 480 -6.15 14.20 8.04
C SER A 480 -7.68 14.06 7.98
N GLY A 481 -8.37 14.33 9.09
CA GLY A 481 -9.80 14.00 9.28
C GLY A 481 -10.75 14.58 8.21
N SER A 482 -11.45 13.68 7.52
CA SER A 482 -12.83 13.78 6.96
C SER A 482 -13.22 12.47 6.27
N GLU A 483 -12.24 11.64 5.87
CA GLU A 483 -12.47 10.31 5.27
C GLU A 483 -12.01 9.12 6.13
N ALA A 484 -11.51 9.35 7.34
CA ALA A 484 -11.23 8.26 8.28
C ALA A 484 -12.56 7.80 8.91
N GLY A 485 -12.88 6.52 8.76
CA GLY A 485 -14.01 5.87 9.43
C GLY A 485 -14.04 6.12 10.95
N PRO A 486 -15.16 5.80 11.61
CA PRO A 486 -15.42 6.22 12.99
C PRO A 486 -14.39 5.58 13.93
N GLY A 487 -13.44 6.36 14.45
CA GLY A 487 -12.53 5.86 15.48
C GLY A 487 -11.14 6.50 15.62
N VAL A 488 -10.77 7.53 14.86
CA VAL A 488 -9.43 8.14 15.00
C VAL A 488 -9.53 9.65 15.26
N GLY A 489 -9.12 10.04 16.46
CA GLY A 489 -8.75 11.39 16.93
C GLY A 489 -9.39 12.58 16.23
N ARG A 490 -10.48 13.11 16.79
CA ARG A 490 -10.99 14.44 16.42
C ARG A 490 -9.94 15.48 16.74
N ASP A 491 -9.65 16.34 15.75
CA ASP A 491 -8.87 17.54 15.96
C ASP A 491 -9.66 18.50 16.88
N ILE A 492 -9.26 18.53 18.15
CA ILE A 492 -9.86 19.34 19.20
C ILE A 492 -9.85 20.84 18.86
N SER A 493 -8.97 21.30 17.97
CA SER A 493 -8.94 22.72 17.55
C SER A 493 -10.15 23.13 16.70
N VAL A 494 -10.95 22.17 16.22
CA VAL A 494 -12.22 22.39 15.51
C VAL A 494 -13.43 22.40 16.47
N MET A 495 -13.29 21.83 17.68
CA MET A 495 -14.35 21.87 18.71
C MET A 495 -14.44 23.20 19.46
N PHE A 496 -13.35 23.99 19.51
CA PHE A 496 -13.32 25.27 20.22
C PHE A 496 -13.74 26.48 19.39
N ARG A 497 -14.16 26.27 18.13
CA ARG A 497 -14.78 27.32 17.31
C ARG A 497 -16.26 27.02 17.20
N LYS A 498 -17.09 27.84 17.86
CA LYS A 498 -18.57 27.87 17.89
C LYS A 498 -19.27 27.25 19.11
N GLN A 499 -18.90 27.67 20.32
CA GLN A 499 -19.80 27.53 21.48
C GLN A 499 -20.72 28.77 21.66
N ASP A 500 -20.42 29.90 21.01
CA ASP A 500 -21.24 31.13 21.09
C ASP A 500 -22.34 31.24 20.02
N ASP A 501 -22.36 30.35 19.01
CA ASP A 501 -23.35 30.41 17.90
C ASP A 501 -24.61 29.54 18.13
N VAL A 502 -24.71 28.78 19.23
CA VAL A 502 -25.77 27.76 19.42
C VAL A 502 -26.83 28.15 20.48
N LEU A 503 -26.74 29.33 21.11
CA LEU A 503 -27.69 29.76 22.16
C LEU A 503 -28.60 30.94 21.76
N ARG A 504 -29.04 31.03 20.50
CA ARG A 504 -30.03 32.05 20.06
C ARG A 504 -31.35 31.54 19.52
N GLN A 505 -31.68 30.28 19.72
CA GLN A 505 -33.01 29.76 19.40
C GLN A 505 -33.49 29.01 20.64
N TRP A 506 -34.76 29.18 21.03
CA TRP A 506 -35.41 28.70 22.27
C TRP A 506 -35.38 29.65 23.48
N LYS A 507 -36.06 30.80 23.35
CA LYS A 507 -36.85 31.35 24.46
C LYS A 507 -38.30 30.91 24.26
N ILE A 508 -38.87 30.26 25.28
CA ILE A 508 -40.29 29.95 25.37
C ILE A 508 -40.99 31.21 25.88
N ASP A 509 -41.91 31.74 25.10
CA ASP A 509 -42.75 32.88 25.49
C ASP A 509 -44.00 32.34 26.19
N THR A 510 -44.20 32.75 27.45
CA THR A 510 -45.36 32.37 28.27
C THR A 510 -46.28 33.56 28.40
N THR A 511 -47.18 33.75 27.44
CA THR A 511 -48.42 34.50 27.65
C THR A 511 -49.51 33.97 26.70
N ILE A 512 -50.62 33.50 27.28
CA ILE A 512 -51.88 33.26 26.59
C ILE A 512 -52.77 34.46 26.94
N VAL A 513 -53.48 35.02 25.95
CA VAL A 513 -54.95 35.27 25.92
C VAL A 513 -55.29 36.28 24.82
N GLU A 514 -56.07 35.78 23.85
CA GLU A 514 -57.23 36.33 23.10
C GLU A 514 -57.10 37.59 22.18
N ASP A 515 -57.45 37.33 20.92
CA ASP A 515 -58.37 38.04 19.98
C ASP A 515 -58.38 39.58 19.94
N ASP A 516 -58.07 40.15 18.77
CA ASP A 516 -59.07 40.77 17.88
C ASP A 516 -58.41 41.44 16.65
N ASP A 517 -59.19 41.52 15.59
CA ASP A 517 -58.90 42.06 14.26
C ASP A 517 -58.57 43.57 14.22
N ASP A 518 -57.92 43.94 13.11
CA ASP A 518 -58.24 45.11 12.26
C ASP A 518 -57.43 46.42 12.36
N ASP A 519 -57.08 46.87 11.14
CA ASP A 519 -56.86 48.22 10.62
C ASP A 519 -55.87 49.26 11.22
N GLY A 520 -55.02 49.78 10.32
CA GLY A 520 -55.01 51.22 10.07
C GLY A 520 -53.76 52.05 10.42
N ILE A 521 -53.02 52.43 9.37
CA ILE A 521 -52.51 53.78 9.05
C ILE A 521 -51.63 54.54 10.10
N GLY A 522 -50.41 54.89 9.67
CA GLY A 522 -49.99 56.30 9.63
C GLY A 522 -48.85 56.77 10.55
N GLY A 523 -47.72 57.15 9.93
CA GLY A 523 -47.16 58.50 10.06
C GLY A 523 -46.16 58.82 11.18
N GLY A 524 -44.90 58.98 10.77
CA GLY A 524 -44.14 60.23 10.97
C GLY A 524 -43.33 60.46 12.26
N GLY A 525 -42.09 60.96 12.08
CA GLY A 525 -41.54 62.02 12.93
C GLY A 525 -40.36 61.69 13.86
N ASP A 526 -39.15 61.84 13.33
CA ASP A 526 -38.01 62.66 13.79
C ASP A 526 -37.52 62.75 15.26
N ALA A 527 -36.19 62.86 15.35
CA ALA A 527 -35.36 63.63 16.30
C ALA A 527 -34.85 63.07 17.66
N GLN A 528 -33.51 63.09 17.74
CA GLN A 528 -32.61 63.64 18.80
C GLN A 528 -32.30 62.90 20.13
N ARG A 529 -31.02 62.47 20.19
CA ARG A 529 -29.89 62.87 21.10
C ARG A 529 -30.02 62.86 22.64
N GLN A 530 -28.92 62.32 23.22
CA GLN A 530 -28.23 62.66 24.51
C GLN A 530 -28.92 62.13 25.79
N SER A 531 -28.26 61.66 26.86
CA SER A 531 -26.93 61.91 27.51
C SER A 531 -26.72 60.88 28.65
N ILE A 532 -25.50 60.49 29.09
CA ILE A 532 -24.72 60.86 30.32
C ILE A 532 -24.00 59.55 30.76
N SER A 533 -22.67 59.38 30.74
CA SER A 533 -21.58 59.76 31.68
C SER A 533 -21.66 59.17 33.10
N ASP A 534 -20.61 58.48 33.55
CA ASP A 534 -19.71 58.89 34.66
C ASP A 534 -18.72 57.77 35.04
N ASP A 535 -17.60 58.21 35.62
CA ASP A 535 -16.30 57.58 35.84
C ASP A 535 -16.14 56.83 37.19
N GLU A 536 -14.91 56.32 37.39
CA GLU A 536 -14.10 56.28 38.64
C GLU A 536 -13.84 54.91 39.34
N ASP A 537 -12.60 54.44 39.11
CA ASP A 537 -11.53 53.97 40.02
C ASP A 537 -11.83 53.36 41.41
N GLU A 538 -11.14 52.24 41.71
CA GLU A 538 -10.48 52.02 43.02
C GLU A 538 -9.37 50.94 42.93
N GLU A 539 -8.15 51.31 43.32
CA GLU A 539 -6.97 50.47 43.58
C GLU A 539 -7.00 49.92 45.02
N ILE A 540 -6.52 48.67 45.26
CA ILE A 540 -5.83 48.31 46.52
C ILE A 540 -4.70 47.29 46.25
N GLU A 541 -3.53 47.61 46.81
CA GLU A 541 -2.24 46.93 46.80
C GLU A 541 -2.09 45.72 47.77
N VAL A 542 -1.34 44.71 47.31
CA VAL A 542 -0.20 43.98 47.92
C VAL A 542 -0.30 43.37 49.33
N GLU A 543 -0.08 42.04 49.42
CA GLU A 543 0.82 41.43 50.42
C GLU A 543 1.70 40.33 49.79
N GLU A 544 3.02 40.43 50.01
CA GLU A 544 4.08 39.45 49.70
C GLU A 544 4.22 38.40 50.81
N PHE A 545 4.71 37.20 50.45
CA PHE A 545 5.85 36.44 51.03
C PHE A 545 5.64 34.92 51.03
N GLY A 546 6.65 34.18 50.52
CA GLY A 546 7.00 32.85 51.01
C GLY A 546 7.13 31.74 49.97
N GLU A 547 8.37 31.37 49.63
CA GLU A 547 8.75 30.09 49.02
C GLU A 547 8.55 28.93 50.01
N ASP A 548 8.07 27.76 49.56
CA ASP A 548 8.72 26.42 49.66
C ASP A 548 7.73 25.28 49.28
N ASP A 549 8.30 24.09 49.08
CA ASP A 549 7.81 22.80 48.57
C ASP A 549 6.40 22.25 48.92
N GLY A 550 5.99 21.21 48.18
CA GLY A 550 4.96 20.27 48.66
C GLY A 550 3.96 19.76 47.62
N SER A 551 4.19 18.52 47.14
CA SER A 551 3.20 17.46 46.85
C SER A 551 1.70 17.84 46.68
N TRP A 552 1.13 17.57 45.50
CA TRP A 552 -0.33 17.48 45.31
C TRP A 552 -0.74 16.07 44.89
N GLU A 553 -0.87 15.19 45.87
CA GLU A 553 -1.89 14.14 45.87
C GLU A 553 -3.26 14.81 46.03
N GLY A 554 -4.20 14.51 45.14
CA GLY A 554 -5.59 14.93 45.22
C GLY A 554 -6.49 13.70 45.11
N ASP A 555 -7.01 13.27 46.25
CA ASP A 555 -7.92 12.14 46.45
C ASP A 555 -9.22 12.27 45.63
N GLU A 556 -9.34 11.50 44.55
CA GLU A 556 -10.64 11.02 44.08
C GLU A 556 -10.97 9.74 44.86
N VAL A 557 -12.01 9.81 45.71
CA VAL A 557 -12.50 8.68 46.51
C VAL A 557 -12.95 7.54 45.58
N THR A 558 -12.05 6.59 45.34
CA THR A 558 -12.35 5.36 44.59
C THR A 558 -13.10 4.39 45.49
N ALA A 559 -14.27 3.92 45.04
CA ALA A 559 -15.05 2.93 45.78
C ALA A 559 -14.56 1.51 45.42
N ARG A 560 -14.30 0.67 46.42
CA ARG A 560 -13.90 -0.73 46.18
C ARG A 560 -15.11 -1.58 45.84
N CYS A 561 -15.01 -2.37 44.76
CA CYS A 561 -16.04 -3.34 44.41
C CYS A 561 -16.15 -4.41 45.51
N PRO A 562 -17.35 -4.70 46.04
CA PRO A 562 -17.53 -5.71 47.08
C PRO A 562 -17.37 -7.16 46.59
N LEU A 563 -17.42 -7.39 45.27
CA LEU A 563 -17.31 -8.74 44.68
C LEU A 563 -15.85 -9.13 44.39
N CYS A 564 -15.02 -8.22 43.86
CA CYS A 564 -13.62 -8.53 43.51
C CYS A 564 -12.57 -7.66 44.21
N GLY A 565 -12.97 -6.73 45.09
CA GLY A 565 -12.06 -5.93 45.90
C GLY A 565 -11.27 -4.84 45.17
N HIS A 566 -11.48 -4.65 43.86
CA HIS A 566 -10.78 -3.64 43.06
C HIS A 566 -11.32 -2.23 43.32
N SER A 567 -10.43 -1.23 43.36
CA SER A 567 -10.83 0.18 43.44
C SER A 567 -11.35 0.65 42.08
N ILE A 568 -12.60 1.10 42.04
CA ILE A 568 -13.26 1.51 40.81
C ILE A 568 -13.64 3.00 40.92
N PRO A 569 -13.28 3.83 39.91
CA PRO A 569 -13.75 5.20 39.84
C PRO A 569 -15.29 5.25 39.76
N PRO A 570 -15.97 6.24 40.36
CA PRO A 570 -17.43 6.27 40.46
C PRO A 570 -18.17 6.12 39.11
N PHE A 571 -17.62 6.70 38.04
CA PHE A 571 -18.21 6.63 36.70
C PHE A 571 -18.18 5.22 36.09
N ALA A 572 -17.27 4.35 36.54
CA ALA A 572 -17.06 3.00 36.00
C ALA A 572 -17.76 1.91 36.83
N LEU A 573 -18.36 2.25 37.98
CA LEU A 573 -18.92 1.27 38.91
C LEU A 573 -20.07 0.46 38.30
N ALA A 574 -20.95 1.10 37.54
CA ALA A 574 -22.10 0.45 36.90
C ALA A 574 -21.68 -0.53 35.79
N ALA A 575 -20.62 -0.22 35.05
CA ALA A 575 -20.06 -1.12 34.04
C ALA A 575 -19.33 -2.30 34.69
N HIS A 576 -18.59 -2.04 35.77
CA HIS A 576 -17.89 -3.06 36.53
C HIS A 576 -18.84 -4.03 37.26
N ALA A 577 -19.99 -3.55 37.75
CA ALA A 577 -21.02 -4.43 38.32
C ALA A 577 -21.55 -5.44 37.29
N ARG A 578 -21.85 -4.98 36.06
CA ARG A 578 -22.31 -5.86 34.97
C ARG A 578 -21.30 -6.93 34.57
N PHE A 579 -20.01 -6.69 34.78
CA PHE A 579 -18.97 -7.70 34.50
C PHE A 579 -19.14 -8.95 35.37
N HIS A 580 -19.55 -8.79 36.63
CA HIS A 580 -19.82 -9.94 37.52
C HIS A 580 -21.10 -10.68 37.16
N ASP A 581 -22.04 -10.05 36.45
CA ASP A 581 -23.27 -10.69 35.96
C ASP A 581 -23.03 -11.61 34.73
N PHE A 582 -21.81 -11.65 34.18
CA PHE A 582 -21.45 -12.49 33.02
C PHE A 582 -20.69 -13.78 33.38
N GLU A 583 -20.37 -14.01 34.65
CA GLU A 583 -19.62 -15.20 35.10
C GLU A 583 -20.46 -16.19 35.95
N ASP A 584 -21.78 -16.26 35.70
CA ASP A 584 -22.64 -17.39 36.09
C ASP A 584 -23.14 -18.19 34.87
#